data_AF-A0A4Z0ZUW5-F1
#
_entry.id   AF-A0A4Z0ZUW5-F1
#
_cell.length_a   1.000
_cell.length_b   1.000
_cell.length_c   1.000
_cell.angle_alpha   90.00
_cell.angle_beta   90.00
_cell.angle_gamma   90.00
#
_symmetry.space_group_name_H-M   'P 1'
#
loop_
_entity.id
_entity.type
_entity.pdbx_description
1 polymer ?
#
loop_
_entity_poly.entity_id
_entity_poly.type
_entity_poly.pdbx_seq_one_letter_code
_entity_poly.pdbx_strand_id
1 'polypeptide(L)'
;MLKKSFLILSICLFGFSVIAQESGAPEKGKESFEELDKLDQGTNLERKQYKNISENNKDRVINSIKLLTIVTANFGDEVADSKTALEKIKKDYQIVLRYYYRRAYIASGKAMVALEKDITTLLGKFAKSYDTKTQNLLAECADTITAQEQAQLVDTSTEGVKPVVPYREIAEAQQKLRIAYGQLGLATDMTRDDRFYDAIVHYRIAKDYGIKILSDFKEQEADKKAITDKYAKDLVDNKNQIASQNTK
;
A
#
# COMPACT_ATOMS: atom_id res chain seq x y z
N MET A 1 -59.18 -40.72 45.68
CA MET A 1 -58.16 -40.85 46.75
C MET A 1 -56.81 -40.44 46.20
N LEU A 2 -56.07 -39.62 46.94
CA LEU A 2 -54.75 -39.05 46.59
C LEU A 2 -53.66 -40.12 46.31
N LYS A 3 -52.73 -39.79 45.40
CA LYS A 3 -51.25 -39.73 45.56
C LYS A 3 -50.60 -39.65 44.15
N LYS A 4 -50.01 -38.52 43.75
CA LYS A 4 -48.61 -38.07 43.92
C LYS A 4 -47.57 -38.82 43.04
N SER A 5 -46.82 -37.99 42.28
CA SER A 5 -45.40 -38.14 41.87
C SER A 5 -45.09 -39.16 40.76
N PHE A 6 -44.06 -39.05 39.92
CA PHE A 6 -43.07 -38.06 39.40
C PHE A 6 -42.08 -38.94 38.56
N LEU A 7 -41.24 -38.35 37.68
CA LEU A 7 -40.03 -38.96 37.05
C LEU A 7 -40.34 -40.05 35.96
N ILE A 8 -39.69 -40.24 34.81
CA ILE A 8 -38.46 -39.71 34.16
C ILE A 8 -38.59 -39.91 32.64
N LEU A 9 -38.14 -38.88 31.93
CA LEU A 9 -37.81 -38.84 30.51
C LEU A 9 -36.57 -39.70 30.22
N SER A 10 -36.68 -40.72 29.35
CA SER A 10 -35.52 -41.45 28.83
C SER A 10 -35.65 -41.59 27.31
N ILE A 11 -35.13 -40.58 26.59
CA ILE A 11 -34.89 -40.65 25.14
C ILE A 11 -33.38 -40.73 24.95
N CYS A 12 -32.88 -41.96 24.79
CA CYS A 12 -31.54 -42.21 24.28
C CYS A 12 -31.57 -42.12 22.76
N LEU A 13 -31.35 -40.92 22.22
CA LEU A 13 -30.92 -40.75 20.83
C LEU A 13 -29.41 -40.54 20.82
N PHE A 14 -28.68 -41.61 20.53
CA PHE A 14 -27.26 -41.56 20.16
C PHE A 14 -27.13 -40.81 18.83
N GLY A 15 -27.05 -39.48 18.91
CA GLY A 15 -26.47 -38.68 17.85
C GLY A 15 -24.96 -38.85 17.90
N PHE A 16 -24.42 -39.77 17.10
CA PHE A 16 -23.00 -39.76 16.78
C PHE A 16 -22.72 -38.48 15.98
N SER A 17 -22.28 -37.45 16.69
CA SER A 17 -21.58 -36.33 16.08
C SER A 17 -20.28 -36.87 15.50
N VAL A 18 -20.29 -37.17 14.21
CA VAL A 18 -19.05 -37.32 13.44
C VAL A 18 -18.37 -35.97 13.47
N ILE A 19 -17.45 -35.77 14.41
CA ILE A 19 -16.45 -34.72 14.29
C ILE A 19 -15.59 -35.16 13.10
N ALA A 20 -15.84 -34.55 11.95
CA ALA A 20 -14.92 -34.59 10.84
C ALA A 20 -13.61 -33.98 11.36
N GLN A 21 -12.68 -34.85 11.74
CA GLN A 21 -11.30 -34.46 12.00
C GLN A 21 -10.70 -34.19 10.63
N GLU A 22 -10.85 -32.95 10.16
CA GLU A 22 -9.97 -32.44 9.11
C GLU A 22 -8.55 -32.63 9.66
N SER A 23 -7.80 -33.54 9.06
CA SER A 23 -6.35 -33.59 9.19
C SER A 23 -5.80 -32.34 8.48
N GLY A 24 -6.01 -31.18 9.11
CA GLY A 24 -5.45 -29.91 8.68
C GLY A 24 -3.95 -30.00 8.83
N ALA A 25 -3.22 -29.67 7.76
CA ALA A 25 -1.80 -29.42 7.86
C ALA A 25 -1.54 -28.47 9.05
N PRO A 26 -0.47 -28.68 9.84
CA PRO A 26 -0.19 -27.85 11.00
C PRO A 26 -0.20 -26.37 10.60
N GLU A 27 -1.01 -25.58 11.30
CA GLU A 27 -1.16 -24.15 11.05
C GLU A 27 0.16 -23.46 11.39
N LYS A 28 0.84 -22.90 10.37
CA LYS A 28 2.15 -22.27 10.55
C LYS A 28 2.13 -21.26 11.70
N GLY A 29 3.14 -21.30 12.55
CA GLY A 29 3.24 -20.46 13.76
C GLY A 29 2.43 -20.96 14.97
N LYS A 30 1.80 -22.14 14.90
CA LYS A 30 1.13 -22.83 16.04
C LYS A 30 1.68 -24.22 16.31
N GLU A 31 2.87 -24.52 15.80
CA GLU A 31 3.55 -25.81 15.93
C GLU A 31 3.76 -26.19 17.40
N SER A 32 3.74 -27.49 17.68
CA SER A 32 4.18 -28.05 18.96
C SER A 32 5.64 -27.69 19.26
N PHE A 33 6.10 -27.95 20.49
CA PHE A 33 7.50 -27.70 20.85
C PHE A 33 8.44 -28.58 20.01
N GLU A 34 8.09 -29.85 19.81
CA GLU A 34 8.87 -30.83 19.06
C GLU A 34 8.97 -30.48 17.56
N GLU A 35 7.89 -30.00 16.97
CA GLU A 35 7.89 -29.51 15.58
C GLU A 35 8.71 -28.23 15.43
N LEU A 36 8.59 -27.31 16.39
CA LEU A 36 9.35 -26.07 16.37
C LEU A 36 10.86 -26.33 16.55
N ASP A 37 11.23 -27.27 17.42
CA ASP A 37 12.62 -27.67 17.61
C ASP A 37 13.22 -28.15 16.28
N LYS A 38 12.51 -29.02 15.55
CA LYS A 38 12.93 -29.48 14.20
C LYS A 38 13.10 -28.33 13.20
N LEU A 39 12.18 -27.37 13.19
CA LEU A 39 12.24 -26.20 12.30
C LEU A 39 13.38 -25.24 12.64
N ASP A 40 13.87 -25.30 13.87
CA ASP A 40 14.85 -24.38 14.44
C ASP A 40 16.21 -25.03 14.75
N GLN A 41 16.44 -26.23 14.21
CA GLN A 41 17.75 -26.88 14.26
C GLN A 41 18.78 -26.09 13.45
N GLY A 42 19.99 -25.95 14.01
CA GLY A 42 21.11 -25.28 13.35
C GLY A 42 22.22 -24.90 14.32
N THR A 43 23.28 -24.31 13.78
CA THR A 43 24.45 -23.92 14.58
C THR A 43 24.19 -22.67 15.43
N ASN A 44 25.00 -22.46 16.47
CA ASN A 44 24.95 -21.22 17.27
C ASN A 44 25.18 -19.96 16.42
N LEU A 45 26.04 -20.05 15.40
CA LEU A 45 26.30 -18.95 14.47
C LEU A 45 25.06 -18.65 13.61
N GLU A 46 24.46 -19.68 13.03
CA GLU A 46 23.24 -19.57 12.21
C GLU A 46 22.08 -18.96 13.02
N ARG A 47 21.90 -19.43 14.25
CA ARG A 47 20.91 -18.87 15.19
C ARG A 47 21.12 -17.38 15.43
N LYS A 48 22.36 -16.95 15.65
CA LYS A 48 22.71 -15.52 15.82
C LYS A 48 22.44 -14.72 14.54
N GLN A 49 22.79 -15.26 13.38
CA GLN A 49 22.55 -14.60 12.08
C GLN A 49 21.06 -14.38 11.83
N TYR A 50 20.22 -15.41 11.96
CA TYR A 50 18.78 -15.28 11.72
C TYR A 50 18.03 -14.48 12.79
N LYS A 51 18.54 -14.48 14.03
CA LYS A 51 18.09 -13.52 15.04
C LYS A 51 18.31 -12.08 14.57
N ASN A 52 19.54 -11.76 14.13
CA ASN A 52 19.87 -10.42 13.62
C ASN A 52 19.03 -10.04 12.40
N ILE A 53 18.78 -10.97 11.47
CA ILE A 53 17.88 -10.73 10.31
C ILE A 53 16.49 -10.31 10.81
N SER A 54 15.93 -11.05 11.78
CA SER A 54 14.61 -10.75 12.34
C SER A 54 14.58 -9.39 13.04
N GLU A 55 15.61 -9.05 13.81
CA GLU A 55 15.70 -7.79 14.55
C GLU A 55 15.92 -6.59 13.61
N ASN A 56 16.86 -6.69 12.68
CA ASN A 56 17.25 -5.58 11.79
C ASN A 56 16.15 -5.23 10.77
N ASN A 57 15.36 -6.21 10.33
CA ASN A 57 14.34 -5.99 9.30
C ASN A 57 12.97 -5.61 9.88
N LYS A 58 12.79 -5.70 11.20
CA LYS A 58 11.50 -5.50 11.87
C LYS A 58 10.85 -4.17 11.52
N ASP A 59 11.58 -3.07 11.69
CA ASP A 59 11.01 -1.72 11.49
C ASP A 59 10.70 -1.46 10.02
N ARG A 60 11.59 -1.92 9.11
CA ARG A 60 11.37 -1.86 7.66
C ARG A 60 10.09 -2.59 7.27
N VAL A 61 9.92 -3.83 7.73
CA VAL A 61 8.73 -4.64 7.46
C VAL A 61 7.46 -4.00 8.00
N ILE A 62 7.47 -3.48 9.23
CA ILE A 62 6.32 -2.79 9.82
C ILE A 62 5.92 -1.57 8.98
N ASN A 63 6.89 -0.75 8.58
CA ASN A 63 6.63 0.43 7.77
C ASN A 63 6.09 0.08 6.39
N SER A 64 6.63 -0.97 5.75
CA SER A 64 6.09 -1.50 4.50
C SER A 64 4.66 -2.02 4.64
N ILE A 65 4.33 -2.73 5.72
CA ILE A 65 2.96 -3.20 5.97
C ILE A 65 2.00 -2.03 6.18
N LYS A 66 2.42 -0.96 6.88
CA LYS A 66 1.62 0.26 7.03
C LYS A 66 1.36 0.92 5.68
N LEU A 67 2.40 1.11 4.87
CA LEU A 67 2.26 1.65 3.52
C LEU A 67 1.32 0.79 2.68
N LEU A 68 1.55 -0.53 2.63
CA LEU A 68 0.71 -1.48 1.89
C LEU A 68 -0.75 -1.44 2.34
N THR A 69 -1.01 -1.27 3.63
CA THR A 69 -2.37 -1.11 4.16
C THR A 69 -3.04 0.13 3.60
N ILE A 70 -2.32 1.26 3.55
CA ILE A 70 -2.83 2.52 3.00
C ILE A 70 -3.09 2.39 1.50
N VAL A 71 -2.09 1.98 0.72
CA VAL A 71 -2.21 1.95 -0.75
C VAL A 71 -3.19 0.88 -1.22
N THR A 72 -3.34 -0.24 -0.50
CA THR A 72 -4.35 -1.26 -0.80
C THR A 72 -5.76 -0.78 -0.48
N ALA A 73 -5.94 -0.01 0.60
CA ALA A 73 -7.24 0.57 0.89
C ALA A 73 -7.66 1.62 -0.16
N ASN A 74 -6.70 2.42 -0.62
CA ASN A 74 -6.97 3.51 -1.58
C ASN A 74 -7.11 3.01 -3.03
N PHE A 75 -6.25 2.07 -3.44
CA PHE A 75 -6.06 1.68 -4.84
C PHE A 75 -6.03 0.16 -5.07
N GLY A 76 -6.43 -0.65 -4.08
CA GLY A 76 -6.36 -2.11 -4.19
C GLY A 76 -7.23 -2.69 -5.31
N ASP A 77 -8.30 -2.01 -5.70
CA ASP A 77 -9.14 -2.44 -6.82
C ASP A 77 -8.44 -2.31 -8.20
N GLU A 78 -7.38 -1.53 -8.26
CA GLU A 78 -6.57 -1.32 -9.47
C GLU A 78 -5.36 -2.26 -9.54
N VAL A 79 -5.07 -2.97 -8.45
CA VAL A 79 -3.93 -3.89 -8.36
C VAL A 79 -4.43 -5.29 -8.02
N ALA A 80 -4.39 -6.17 -9.02
CA ALA A 80 -4.87 -7.55 -8.90
C ALA A 80 -4.28 -8.28 -7.69
N ASP A 81 -5.17 -8.96 -6.96
CA ASP A 81 -4.90 -9.75 -5.75
C ASP A 81 -4.29 -8.99 -4.57
N SER A 82 -4.23 -7.65 -4.63
CA SER A 82 -3.57 -6.83 -3.59
C SER A 82 -4.13 -7.05 -2.20
N LYS A 83 -5.46 -7.12 -2.06
CA LYS A 83 -6.16 -7.38 -0.79
C LYS A 83 -5.78 -8.74 -0.20
N THR A 84 -5.84 -9.79 -1.01
CA THR A 84 -5.49 -11.16 -0.58
C THR A 84 -4.00 -11.27 -0.23
N ALA A 85 -3.12 -10.66 -1.03
CA ALA A 85 -1.68 -10.63 -0.79
C ALA A 85 -1.34 -9.88 0.51
N LEU A 86 -1.99 -8.74 0.78
CA LEU A 86 -1.82 -8.00 2.02
C LEU A 86 -2.25 -8.81 3.24
N GLU A 87 -3.40 -9.50 3.17
CA GLU A 87 -3.85 -10.36 4.27
C GLU A 87 -2.89 -11.53 4.53
N LYS A 88 -2.31 -12.11 3.46
CA LYS A 88 -1.23 -13.10 3.59
C LYS A 88 0.00 -12.51 4.29
N ILE A 89 0.47 -11.34 3.87
CA ILE A 89 1.62 -10.64 4.46
C ILE A 89 1.40 -10.38 5.96
N LYS A 90 0.20 -9.93 6.36
CA LYS A 90 -0.14 -9.72 7.78
C LYS A 90 -0.08 -11.01 8.59
N LYS A 91 -0.61 -12.12 8.04
CA LYS A 91 -0.56 -13.44 8.67
C LYS A 91 0.88 -13.95 8.79
N ASP A 92 1.67 -13.84 7.73
CA ASP A 92 3.07 -14.25 7.73
C ASP A 92 3.91 -13.43 8.71
N TYR A 93 3.62 -12.14 8.85
CA TYR A 93 4.25 -11.31 9.88
C TYR A 93 3.92 -11.79 11.31
N GLN A 94 2.67 -12.21 11.57
CA GLN A 94 2.32 -12.82 12.85
C GLN A 94 3.09 -14.12 13.09
N ILE A 95 3.29 -14.95 12.05
CA ILE A 95 4.06 -16.18 12.13
C ILE A 95 5.51 -15.89 12.50
N VAL A 96 6.15 -14.91 11.84
CA VAL A 96 7.51 -14.45 12.16
C VAL A 96 7.62 -14.06 13.63
N LEU A 97 6.70 -13.23 14.12
CA LEU A 97 6.70 -12.77 15.52
C LEU A 97 6.53 -13.93 16.50
N ARG A 98 5.64 -14.90 16.20
CA ARG A 98 5.44 -16.07 17.06
C ARG A 98 6.71 -16.92 17.17
N TYR A 99 7.38 -17.20 16.06
CA TYR A 99 8.67 -17.89 16.10
C TYR A 99 9.71 -17.12 16.90
N TYR A 100 9.80 -15.80 16.66
CA TYR A 100 10.73 -14.94 17.36
C TYR A 100 10.53 -14.96 18.88
N TYR A 101 9.28 -14.79 19.34
CA TYR A 101 8.95 -14.79 20.78
C TYR A 101 9.13 -16.16 21.44
N ARG A 102 8.97 -17.25 20.67
CA ARG A 102 9.29 -18.62 21.11
C ARG A 102 10.79 -18.94 21.02
N ARG A 103 11.63 -17.96 20.68
CA ARG A 103 13.10 -18.07 20.53
C ARG A 103 13.55 -19.03 19.42
N ALA A 104 12.66 -19.35 18.50
CA ALA A 104 12.96 -20.11 17.29
C ALA A 104 13.51 -19.17 16.21
N TYR A 105 14.75 -18.71 16.42
CA TYR A 105 15.34 -17.63 15.64
C TYR A 105 15.64 -18.01 14.20
N ILE A 106 16.01 -19.26 13.91
CA ILE A 106 16.27 -19.75 12.55
C ILE A 106 14.95 -19.79 11.78
N ALA A 107 13.90 -20.37 12.38
CA ALA A 107 12.56 -20.39 11.79
C ALA A 107 12.01 -18.96 11.55
N SER A 108 12.15 -18.08 12.55
CA SER A 108 11.79 -16.66 12.46
C SER A 108 12.51 -15.94 11.32
N GLY A 109 13.83 -16.07 11.24
CA GLY A 109 14.60 -15.37 10.23
C GLY A 109 14.34 -15.86 8.81
N LYS A 110 14.17 -17.18 8.60
CA LYS A 110 13.75 -17.74 7.30
C LYS A 110 12.36 -17.22 6.89
N ALA A 111 11.42 -17.20 7.83
CA ALA A 111 10.09 -16.65 7.59
C ALA A 111 10.13 -15.14 7.30
N MET A 112 11.03 -14.38 7.96
CA MET A 112 11.24 -12.95 7.70
C MET A 112 11.71 -12.71 6.26
N VAL A 113 12.69 -13.47 5.78
CA VAL A 113 13.18 -13.35 4.38
C VAL A 113 12.06 -13.61 3.36
N ALA A 114 11.23 -14.64 3.61
CA ALA A 114 10.09 -14.94 2.75
C ALA A 114 9.05 -13.81 2.77
N LEU A 115 8.74 -13.27 3.96
CA LEU A 115 7.83 -12.15 4.14
C LEU A 115 8.32 -10.89 3.40
N GLU A 116 9.61 -10.59 3.47
CA GLU A 116 10.19 -9.44 2.77
C GLU A 116 10.07 -9.59 1.25
N LYS A 117 10.26 -10.79 0.71
CA LYS A 117 10.05 -11.06 -0.71
C LYS A 117 8.60 -10.80 -1.13
N ASP A 118 7.62 -11.23 -0.33
CA ASP A 118 6.21 -11.01 -0.60
C ASP A 118 5.84 -9.52 -0.53
N ILE A 119 6.39 -8.80 0.44
CA ILE A 119 6.25 -7.34 0.56
C ILE A 119 6.82 -6.63 -0.66
N THR A 120 8.06 -6.92 -1.06
CA THR A 120 8.71 -6.34 -2.24
C THR A 120 7.88 -6.61 -3.49
N THR A 121 7.38 -7.83 -3.66
CA THR A 121 6.52 -8.21 -4.78
C THR A 121 5.24 -7.36 -4.84
N LEU A 122 4.55 -7.20 -3.71
CA LEU A 122 3.31 -6.41 -3.69
C LEU A 122 3.58 -4.91 -3.87
N LEU A 123 4.64 -4.37 -3.26
CA LEU A 123 5.06 -2.99 -3.46
C LEU A 123 5.42 -2.73 -4.92
N GLY A 124 6.09 -3.65 -5.61
CA GLY A 124 6.41 -3.53 -7.04
C GLY A 124 5.17 -3.43 -7.92
N LYS A 125 4.11 -4.19 -7.60
CA LYS A 125 2.82 -4.06 -8.30
C LYS A 125 2.20 -2.67 -8.12
N PHE A 126 2.23 -2.12 -6.91
CA PHE A 126 1.76 -0.75 -6.66
C PHE A 126 2.66 0.29 -7.34
N ALA A 127 3.98 0.15 -7.27
CA ALA A 127 4.92 1.07 -7.90
C ALA A 127 4.64 1.20 -9.41
N LYS A 128 4.36 0.10 -10.10
CA LYS A 128 3.95 0.13 -11.53
C LYS A 128 2.66 0.92 -11.78
N SER A 129 1.66 0.78 -10.92
CA SER A 129 0.41 1.55 -11.01
C SER A 129 0.67 3.05 -10.77
N TYR A 130 1.49 3.38 -9.76
CA TYR A 130 1.88 4.76 -9.46
C TYR A 130 2.68 5.40 -10.58
N ASP A 131 3.59 4.65 -11.19
CA ASP A 131 4.39 5.10 -12.33
C ASP A 131 3.50 5.56 -13.48
N THR A 132 2.59 4.71 -13.94
CA THR A 132 1.66 5.02 -15.04
C THR A 132 0.79 6.24 -14.70
N LYS A 133 0.22 6.29 -13.49
CA LYS A 133 -0.60 7.42 -13.04
C LYS A 133 0.17 8.72 -13.00
N THR A 134 1.40 8.68 -12.50
CA THR A 134 2.25 9.86 -12.37
C THR A 134 2.66 10.36 -13.75
N GLN A 135 3.08 9.48 -14.66
CA GLN A 135 3.42 9.86 -16.03
C GLN A 135 2.23 10.52 -16.74
N ASN A 136 1.04 9.92 -16.65
CA ASN A 136 -0.18 10.48 -17.26
C ASN A 136 -0.53 11.87 -16.67
N LEU A 137 -0.44 12.03 -15.35
CA LEU A 137 -0.69 13.31 -14.70
C LEU A 137 0.32 14.38 -15.13
N LEU A 138 1.62 14.05 -15.21
CA LEU A 138 2.63 15.01 -15.62
C LEU A 138 2.53 15.38 -17.10
N ALA A 139 2.11 14.44 -17.95
CA ALA A 139 1.76 14.73 -19.34
C ALA A 139 0.57 15.72 -19.43
N GLU A 140 -0.50 15.48 -18.67
CA GLU A 140 -1.65 16.41 -18.58
C GLU A 140 -1.21 17.81 -18.11
N CYS A 141 -0.26 17.88 -17.18
CA CYS A 141 0.33 19.16 -16.74
C CYS A 141 1.13 19.84 -17.86
N ALA A 142 1.96 19.09 -18.59
CA ALA A 142 2.77 19.62 -19.69
C ALA A 142 1.89 20.16 -20.82
N ASP A 143 0.83 19.43 -21.20
CA ASP A 143 -0.15 19.87 -22.19
C ASP A 143 -0.88 21.14 -21.72
N THR A 144 -1.27 21.19 -20.45
CA THR A 144 -1.92 22.36 -19.86
C THR A 144 -1.02 23.59 -19.90
N ILE A 145 0.24 23.48 -19.46
CA ILE A 145 1.21 24.58 -19.50
C ILE A 145 1.44 25.06 -20.94
N THR A 146 1.65 24.12 -21.87
CA THR A 146 1.89 24.43 -23.28
C THR A 146 0.70 25.16 -23.90
N ALA A 147 -0.52 24.74 -23.59
CA ALA A 147 -1.73 25.42 -24.07
C ALA A 147 -1.85 26.84 -23.53
N GLN A 148 -1.51 27.07 -22.25
CA GLN A 148 -1.49 28.41 -21.66
C GLN A 148 -0.42 29.30 -22.28
N GLU A 149 0.79 28.78 -22.49
CA GLU A 149 1.86 29.50 -23.20
C GLU A 149 1.47 29.87 -24.62
N GLN A 150 0.86 28.96 -25.36
CA GLN A 150 0.41 29.23 -26.72
C GLN A 150 -0.69 30.30 -26.74
N ALA A 151 -1.66 30.23 -25.82
CA ALA A 151 -2.70 31.23 -25.69
C ALA A 151 -2.11 32.62 -25.41
N GLN A 152 -1.09 32.72 -24.55
CA GLN A 152 -0.38 33.99 -24.33
C GLN A 152 0.21 34.56 -25.61
N LEU A 153 0.93 33.76 -26.39
CA LEU A 153 1.61 34.22 -27.61
C LEU A 153 0.63 34.76 -28.65
N VAL A 154 -0.51 34.09 -28.82
CA VAL A 154 -1.56 34.48 -29.77
C VAL A 154 -2.32 35.72 -29.29
N ASP A 155 -2.62 35.85 -28.00
CA ASP A 155 -3.36 37.00 -27.46
C ASP A 155 -2.50 38.27 -27.41
N THR A 156 -1.16 38.19 -27.21
CA THR A 156 -0.28 39.36 -27.46
C THR A 156 -0.28 39.86 -28.91
N SER A 157 -0.86 39.08 -29.84
CA SER A 157 -0.94 39.41 -31.26
C SER A 157 -2.32 39.94 -31.68
N THR A 158 -3.33 39.99 -30.79
CA THR A 158 -4.68 40.47 -31.09
C THR A 158 -5.23 41.33 -29.94
N GLU A 159 -5.79 42.52 -30.22
CA GLU A 159 -6.30 43.51 -29.23
C GLU A 159 -7.56 43.06 -28.44
N GLY A 160 -7.80 41.76 -28.28
CA GLY A 160 -9.02 41.19 -27.70
C GLY A 160 -8.85 40.71 -26.26
N VAL A 161 -9.64 41.29 -25.36
CA VAL A 161 -9.72 41.03 -23.91
C VAL A 161 -10.16 39.57 -23.61
N LYS A 162 -9.23 38.62 -23.58
CA LYS A 162 -9.40 37.37 -22.81
C LYS A 162 -8.54 37.42 -21.56
N PRO A 163 -9.00 36.84 -20.43
CA PRO A 163 -8.16 36.71 -19.25
C PRO A 163 -7.00 35.78 -19.60
N VAL A 164 -5.83 36.38 -19.78
CA VAL A 164 -4.59 35.67 -20.02
C VAL A 164 -3.99 35.34 -18.65
N VAL A 165 -3.80 34.06 -18.34
CA VAL A 165 -3.08 33.62 -17.13
C VAL A 165 -1.74 34.36 -17.09
N PRO A 166 -1.34 35.02 -15.99
CA PRO A 166 -0.10 35.79 -15.95
C PRO A 166 1.16 34.96 -16.25
N TYR A 167 2.16 35.54 -16.95
CA TYR A 167 3.44 34.86 -17.26
C TYR A 167 4.14 34.29 -16.01
N ARG A 168 4.00 34.96 -14.87
CA ARG A 168 4.52 34.49 -13.58
C ARG A 168 3.93 33.13 -13.19
N GLU A 169 2.64 32.91 -13.42
CA GLU A 169 1.96 31.67 -13.05
C GLU A 169 2.39 30.50 -13.94
N ILE A 170 2.63 30.78 -15.22
CA ILE A 170 3.24 29.82 -16.15
C ILE A 170 4.65 29.43 -15.68
N ALA A 171 5.51 30.41 -15.38
CA ALA A 171 6.87 30.15 -14.90
C ALA A 171 6.89 29.35 -13.59
N GLU A 172 5.98 29.64 -12.66
CA GLU A 172 5.82 28.87 -11.43
C GLU A 172 5.36 27.43 -11.70
N ALA A 173 4.44 27.22 -12.64
CA ALA A 173 3.99 25.91 -13.05
C ALA A 173 5.10 25.10 -13.74
N GLN A 174 5.88 25.71 -14.63
CA GLN A 174 7.06 25.10 -15.24
C GLN A 174 8.06 24.62 -14.18
N GLN A 175 8.33 25.46 -13.16
CA GLN A 175 9.24 25.09 -12.08
C GLN A 175 8.71 23.92 -11.26
N LYS A 176 7.41 23.91 -10.90
CA LYS A 176 6.76 22.77 -10.24
C LYS A 176 6.83 21.51 -11.10
N LEU A 177 6.59 21.63 -12.42
CA LEU A 177 6.64 20.50 -13.34
C LEU A 177 8.06 19.92 -13.43
N ARG A 178 9.08 20.76 -13.47
CA ARG A 178 10.48 20.32 -13.44
C ARG A 178 10.81 19.55 -12.16
N ILE A 179 10.33 20.02 -11.00
CA ILE A 179 10.48 19.29 -9.73
C ILE A 179 9.77 17.94 -9.80
N ALA A 180 8.53 17.92 -10.31
CA ALA A 180 7.74 16.70 -10.43
C ALA A 180 8.41 15.64 -11.33
N TYR A 181 8.94 16.04 -12.49
CA TYR A 181 9.72 15.14 -13.35
C TYR A 181 11.02 14.68 -12.69
N GLY A 182 11.67 15.53 -11.90
CA GLY A 182 12.82 15.13 -11.09
C GLY A 182 12.47 14.03 -10.08
N GLN A 183 11.33 14.16 -9.39
CA GLN A 183 10.83 13.14 -8.47
C GLN A 183 10.43 11.86 -9.19
N LEU A 184 9.81 11.95 -10.37
CA LEU A 184 9.53 10.80 -11.23
C LEU A 184 10.82 10.08 -11.64
N GLY A 185 11.87 10.80 -12.02
CA GLY A 185 13.17 10.23 -12.33
C GLY A 185 13.77 9.45 -11.16
N LEU A 186 13.75 10.03 -9.95
CA LEU A 186 14.17 9.34 -8.73
C LEU A 186 13.33 8.07 -8.48
N ALA A 187 12.01 8.14 -8.63
CA ALA A 187 11.13 7.00 -8.45
C ALA A 187 11.45 5.85 -9.44
N THR A 188 11.76 6.19 -10.69
CA THR A 188 12.16 5.24 -11.73
C THR A 188 13.48 4.56 -11.39
N ASP A 189 14.47 5.32 -10.92
CA ASP A 189 15.75 4.76 -10.46
C ASP A 189 15.55 3.81 -9.26
N MET A 190 14.75 4.22 -8.28
CA MET A 190 14.42 3.36 -7.12
C MET A 190 13.68 2.08 -7.53
N THR A 191 12.79 2.17 -8.52
CA THR A 191 12.08 1.03 -9.08
C THR A 191 13.02 0.03 -9.76
N ARG A 192 14.03 0.54 -10.50
CA ARG A 192 15.07 -0.31 -11.12
C ARG A 192 15.90 -1.06 -10.09
N ASP A 193 16.10 -0.47 -8.92
CA ASP A 193 16.88 -1.04 -7.82
C ASP A 193 16.03 -1.85 -6.82
N ASP A 194 14.78 -2.22 -7.18
CA ASP A 194 13.80 -2.92 -6.33
C ASP A 194 13.44 -2.18 -5.02
N ARG A 195 13.72 -0.88 -4.92
CA ARG A 195 13.41 0.00 -3.78
C ARG A 195 12.01 0.60 -3.90
N PHE A 196 11.01 -0.28 -4.07
CA PHE A 196 9.63 0.13 -4.37
C PHE A 196 8.95 0.98 -3.29
N TYR A 197 9.32 0.81 -2.03
CA TYR A 197 8.82 1.68 -0.94
C TYR A 197 9.22 3.13 -1.21
N ASP A 198 10.50 3.38 -1.48
CA ASP A 198 11.04 4.70 -1.74
C ASP A 198 10.47 5.26 -3.06
N ALA A 199 10.34 4.41 -4.08
CA ALA A 199 9.71 4.80 -5.34
C ALA A 199 8.29 5.35 -5.14
N ILE A 200 7.45 4.67 -4.36
CA ILE A 200 6.08 5.13 -4.04
C ILE A 200 6.10 6.49 -3.34
N VAL A 201 7.04 6.76 -2.44
CA VAL A 201 7.20 8.06 -1.79
C VAL A 201 7.49 9.16 -2.82
N HIS A 202 8.42 8.92 -3.74
CA HIS A 202 8.74 9.88 -4.80
C HIS A 202 7.58 10.10 -5.79
N TYR A 203 6.85 9.04 -6.16
CA TYR A 203 5.64 9.17 -6.96
C TYR A 203 4.57 10.04 -6.28
N ARG A 204 4.37 9.89 -4.96
CA ARG A 204 3.42 10.74 -4.20
C ARG A 204 3.80 12.21 -4.26
N ILE A 205 5.08 12.53 -4.08
CA ILE A 205 5.58 13.92 -4.18
C ILE A 205 5.36 14.47 -5.59
N ALA A 206 5.69 13.70 -6.63
CA ALA A 206 5.46 14.09 -8.02
C ALA A 206 3.97 14.38 -8.29
N LYS A 207 3.08 13.52 -7.79
CA LYS A 207 1.62 13.72 -7.91
C LYS A 207 1.14 14.96 -7.17
N ASP A 208 1.65 15.25 -5.98
CA ASP A 208 1.29 16.48 -5.25
C ASP A 208 1.58 17.73 -6.07
N TYR A 209 2.77 17.81 -6.70
CA TYR A 209 3.10 18.91 -7.60
C TYR A 209 2.20 18.94 -8.84
N GLY A 210 1.96 17.79 -9.48
CA GLY A 210 1.10 17.71 -10.67
C GLY A 210 -0.33 18.17 -10.39
N ILE A 211 -0.95 17.67 -9.32
CA ILE A 211 -2.31 18.06 -8.92
C ILE A 211 -2.36 19.56 -8.60
N LYS A 212 -1.32 20.09 -7.93
CA LYS A 212 -1.23 21.51 -7.63
C LYS A 212 -1.13 22.38 -8.89
N ILE A 213 -0.36 21.96 -9.90
CA ILE A 213 -0.29 22.66 -11.20
C ILE A 213 -1.67 22.73 -11.84
N LEU A 214 -2.36 21.59 -11.97
CA LEU A 214 -3.69 21.54 -12.60
C LEU A 214 -4.71 22.40 -11.85
N SER A 215 -4.64 22.43 -10.52
CA SER A 215 -5.53 23.26 -9.71
C SER A 215 -5.18 24.75 -9.80
N ASP A 216 -3.91 25.12 -9.88
CA ASP A 216 -3.48 26.53 -9.92
C ASP A 216 -3.91 27.21 -11.22
N PHE A 217 -4.00 26.46 -12.34
CA PHE A 217 -4.48 26.99 -13.63
C PHE A 217 -6.00 27.14 -13.73
N LYS A 218 -6.77 26.82 -12.69
CA LYS A 218 -8.20 27.06 -12.65
C LYS A 218 -8.49 28.34 -11.90
N GLU A 219 -9.21 29.27 -12.53
CA GLU A 219 -9.63 30.52 -11.87
C GLU A 219 -10.82 30.26 -10.94
N GLN A 220 -11.83 29.52 -11.42
CA GLN A 220 -13.07 29.28 -10.69
C GLN A 220 -12.85 28.23 -9.59
N GLU A 221 -13.32 28.52 -8.38
CA GLU A 221 -13.27 27.58 -7.26
C GLU A 221 -14.00 26.26 -7.54
N ALA A 222 -15.05 26.29 -8.36
CA ALA A 222 -15.75 25.08 -8.81
C ALA A 222 -14.82 24.15 -9.62
N ASP A 223 -14.00 24.72 -10.51
CA ASP A 223 -13.06 23.94 -11.34
C ASP A 223 -11.86 23.44 -10.52
N LYS A 224 -11.36 24.25 -9.57
CA LYS A 224 -10.35 23.79 -8.60
C LYS A 224 -10.87 22.63 -7.76
N LYS A 225 -12.12 22.72 -7.32
CA LYS A 225 -12.79 21.64 -6.61
C LYS A 225 -12.93 20.40 -7.48
N ALA A 226 -13.27 20.55 -8.77
CA ALA A 226 -13.33 19.42 -9.69
C ALA A 226 -11.98 18.68 -9.83
N ILE A 227 -10.86 19.41 -9.87
CA ILE A 227 -9.51 18.80 -9.82
C ILE A 227 -9.28 18.09 -8.48
N THR A 228 -9.60 18.75 -7.36
CA THR A 228 -9.44 18.19 -6.02
C THR A 228 -10.27 16.92 -5.82
N ASP A 229 -11.50 16.90 -6.34
CA ASP A 229 -12.40 15.74 -6.30
C ASP A 229 -11.88 14.61 -7.20
N LYS A 230 -11.42 14.92 -8.43
CA LYS A 230 -10.80 13.96 -9.37
C LYS A 230 -9.63 13.21 -8.72
N TYR A 231 -8.80 13.92 -7.96
CA TYR A 231 -7.59 13.38 -7.32
C TYR A 231 -7.73 13.21 -5.80
N ALA A 232 -8.96 13.16 -5.25
CA ALA A 232 -9.17 13.13 -3.81
C ALA A 232 -8.48 11.95 -3.13
N LYS A 233 -8.51 10.77 -3.76
CA LYS A 233 -7.80 9.57 -3.25
C LYS A 233 -6.29 9.78 -3.24
N ASP A 234 -5.72 10.35 -4.31
CA ASP A 234 -4.29 10.62 -4.39
C ASP A 234 -3.84 11.64 -3.33
N LEU A 235 -4.61 12.70 -3.10
CA LEU A 235 -4.30 13.73 -2.10
C LEU A 235 -4.33 13.19 -0.66
N VAL A 236 -5.26 12.28 -0.34
CA VAL A 236 -5.31 11.62 0.97
C VAL A 236 -4.15 10.62 1.10
N ASP A 237 -3.88 9.86 0.05
CA ASP A 237 -2.78 8.90 0.01
C ASP A 237 -1.39 9.56 0.19
N ASN A 238 -1.16 10.71 -0.46
CA ASN A 238 0.08 11.47 -0.35
C ASN A 238 0.36 11.93 1.10
N LYS A 239 -0.68 12.07 1.93
CA LYS A 239 -0.60 12.36 3.37
C LYS A 239 -0.45 11.11 4.25
N ASN A 240 -0.23 9.93 3.66
CA ASN A 240 -0.21 8.63 4.34
C ASN A 240 -1.53 8.28 5.05
N GLN A 241 -2.66 8.61 4.42
CA GLN A 241 -3.98 8.37 4.98
C GLN A 241 -4.82 7.45 4.07
N ILE A 242 -5.79 6.77 4.67
CA ILE A 242 -6.80 6.00 3.95
C ILE A 242 -7.96 6.94 3.61
N ALA A 243 -8.32 7.02 2.33
CA ALA A 243 -9.51 7.73 1.87
C ALA A 243 -10.73 7.12 2.57
N SER A 244 -11.40 7.92 3.40
CA SER A 244 -12.61 7.50 4.11
C SER A 244 -13.64 7.04 3.08
N GLN A 245 -14.32 5.91 3.32
CA GLN A 245 -15.40 5.42 2.43
C GLN A 245 -16.67 6.30 2.46
N ASN A 246 -16.59 7.52 2.99
CA ASN A 246 -17.73 8.42 3.13
C ASN A 246 -17.70 9.51 2.06
N THR A 247 -18.07 9.11 0.85
CA THR A 247 -18.71 10.00 -0.11
C THR A 247 -19.74 9.18 -0.90
N LYS A 248 -20.88 8.96 -0.25
CA LYS A 248 -22.17 8.92 -0.92
C LYS A 248 -22.94 10.15 -0.49
#